data_AF-A0A7T7XQK7-F1
#
_entry.id   AF-A0A7T7XQK7-F1
#
_cell.length_a   1.000
_cell.length_b   1.000
_cell.length_c   1.000
_cell.angle_alpha   90.00
_cell.angle_beta   90.00
_cell.angle_gamma   90.00
#
_symmetry.space_group_name_H-M   'P 1'
#
loop_
_entity.id
_entity.type
_entity.pdbx_description
1 polymer ?
#
loop_
_entity_poly.entity_id
_entity_poly.type
_entity_poly.pdbx_seq_one_letter_code
_entity_poly.pdbx_strand_id
1 'polypeptide(L)'
;MKQFAPLFVILSLLAGTQAAFGQQIELCEPMLDESVLSQGAVFVYIPAADVIDLPEYEDLAYLWAFNPGDAAEPLEFLSVASLAAAASSDAATGIIPRHIRNNEYFLESVRLRDMAQQAFDYGDYDASANYAAEALRYAQLSDEYVALQLKIRDADNAIARARDRMAWAASRGIDKSYPARYGEAQTSYDEAVTARGNEDWDGAIAAAQRVLYVLADATEVLPLPAQYTVRTWATERDCLWNIAGYSWVYGDSFQWKRLYEANKAKMPEANNPDLIHPGTILDIPSIRGETRQGMWQAGRSYSPLPKAR
;
A
#
# COMPACT_ATOMS: atom_id res chain seq x y z
N MET A 1 -28.08 38.12 63.56
CA MET A 1 -27.88 39.48 63.04
C MET A 1 -26.41 39.66 62.69
N LYS A 2 -26.04 39.44 61.42
CA LYS A 2 -24.70 39.77 60.89
C LYS A 2 -24.90 40.41 59.51
N GLN A 3 -24.17 41.50 59.31
CA GLN A 3 -24.39 42.55 58.33
C GLN A 3 -24.07 42.11 56.90
N PHE A 4 -24.89 42.57 55.95
CA PHE A 4 -24.69 42.46 54.51
C PHE A 4 -23.82 43.62 54.01
N ALA A 5 -22.83 43.31 53.16
CA ALA A 5 -22.15 44.27 52.29
C ALA A 5 -22.80 44.22 50.90
N PRO A 6 -23.13 45.36 50.25
CA PRO A 6 -23.83 45.35 48.96
C PRO A 6 -22.86 45.37 47.78
N LEU A 7 -23.04 44.42 46.87
CA LEU A 7 -22.44 44.37 45.54
C LEU A 7 -23.34 45.16 44.57
N PHE A 8 -22.84 46.31 44.11
CA PHE A 8 -23.42 47.06 43.00
C PHE A 8 -22.95 46.45 41.69
N VAL A 9 -23.85 45.87 40.88
CA VAL A 9 -23.88 46.10 39.42
C VAL A 9 -25.33 46.03 38.96
N ILE A 10 -25.70 47.06 38.23
CA ILE A 10 -27.03 47.42 37.75
C ILE A 10 -27.43 46.54 36.55
N LEU A 11 -28.70 46.12 36.61
CA LEU A 11 -29.50 45.46 35.57
C LEU A 11 -30.20 46.52 34.70
N SER A 12 -30.19 46.37 33.37
CA SER A 12 -31.18 46.94 32.43
C SER A 12 -31.06 46.16 31.10
N LEU A 13 -31.96 45.22 30.78
CA LEU A 13 -33.17 45.34 29.93
C LEU A 13 -32.92 45.96 28.53
N LEU A 14 -33.51 45.52 27.40
CA LEU A 14 -34.32 44.38 26.97
C LEU A 14 -34.54 44.57 25.44
N ALA A 15 -34.84 43.48 24.71
CA ALA A 15 -35.52 43.40 23.41
C ALA A 15 -34.70 43.39 22.08
N GLY A 16 -34.78 42.25 21.38
CA GLY A 16 -35.47 42.19 20.07
C GLY A 16 -34.66 42.26 18.77
N THR A 17 -34.35 41.08 18.21
CA THR A 17 -34.40 40.70 16.78
C THR A 17 -33.61 41.50 15.72
N GLN A 18 -32.59 40.88 15.10
CA GLN A 18 -32.55 40.36 13.70
C GLN A 18 -31.10 40.07 13.24
N ALA A 19 -30.97 39.00 12.41
CA ALA A 19 -29.94 38.62 11.44
C ALA A 19 -28.53 39.27 11.52
N ALA A 20 -27.46 38.52 11.81
CA ALA A 20 -26.71 37.62 10.92
C ALA A 20 -25.85 38.35 9.85
N PHE A 21 -24.53 38.26 10.07
CA PHE A 21 -23.39 38.14 9.13
C PHE A 21 -22.26 39.14 9.41
N GLY A 22 -21.12 38.59 9.85
CA GLY A 22 -19.86 39.31 9.98
C GLY A 22 -19.04 38.78 11.14
N GLN A 23 -18.14 37.83 10.88
CA GLN A 23 -16.85 37.83 11.54
C GLN A 23 -15.79 37.16 10.69
N GLN A 24 -14.87 38.01 10.30
CA GLN A 24 -13.58 37.84 9.65
C GLN A 24 -12.73 36.85 10.46
N ILE A 25 -12.33 35.74 9.85
CA ILE A 25 -11.29 34.86 10.39
C ILE A 25 -9.98 35.36 9.80
N GLU A 26 -9.16 35.99 10.64
CA GLU A 26 -7.74 36.23 10.37
C GLU A 26 -7.04 34.88 10.13
N LEU A 27 -6.54 34.68 8.91
CA LEU A 27 -5.57 33.63 8.61
C LEU A 27 -4.20 34.26 8.51
N CYS A 28 -3.26 33.68 9.26
CA CYS A 28 -1.86 34.05 9.41
C CYS A 28 -1.17 34.15 8.03
N GLU A 29 -0.60 35.31 7.70
CA GLU A 29 0.28 35.48 6.54
C GLU A 29 1.55 34.64 6.70
N PRO A 30 2.01 33.91 5.67
CA PRO A 30 3.34 33.32 5.73
C PRO A 30 4.39 34.41 5.50
N MET A 31 5.21 34.69 6.52
CA MET A 31 6.46 35.42 6.34
C MET A 31 7.35 34.63 5.37
N LEU A 32 7.67 35.24 4.24
CA LEU A 32 8.73 34.77 3.35
C LEU A 32 10.08 35.07 3.99
N ASP A 33 10.83 34.03 4.34
CA ASP A 33 12.22 34.10 4.75
C ASP A 33 13.10 34.31 3.51
N GLU A 34 13.70 35.50 3.35
CA GLU A 34 14.55 35.88 2.22
C GLU A 34 15.89 35.11 2.13
N SER A 35 16.16 34.14 3.02
CA SER A 35 17.47 33.48 3.12
C SER A 35 17.72 32.28 2.17
N VAL A 36 16.78 31.90 1.30
CA VAL A 36 16.95 30.73 0.38
C VAL A 36 17.60 31.09 -0.97
N LEU A 37 17.95 32.35 -1.23
CA LEU A 37 18.64 32.76 -2.47
C LEU A 37 20.18 32.56 -2.45
N SER A 38 20.70 31.54 -1.77
CA SER A 38 22.16 31.32 -1.71
C SER A 38 22.64 29.90 -2.03
N GLN A 39 22.04 29.23 -3.02
CA GLN A 39 22.68 28.06 -3.63
C GLN A 39 22.58 28.08 -5.17
N GLY A 40 23.60 28.69 -5.79
CA GLY A 40 24.24 28.19 -7.00
C GLY A 40 23.48 28.30 -8.34
N ALA A 41 23.24 29.51 -8.83
CA ALA A 41 23.07 29.70 -10.27
C ALA A 41 24.43 29.50 -10.96
N VAL A 42 24.57 28.42 -11.73
CA VAL A 42 25.72 28.20 -12.62
C VAL A 42 25.60 29.19 -13.79
N PHE A 43 26.37 30.27 -13.73
CA PHE A 43 26.57 31.15 -14.87
C PHE A 43 27.61 30.54 -15.80
N VAL A 44 27.20 30.13 -16.99
CA VAL A 44 28.12 29.80 -18.09
C VAL A 44 28.58 31.12 -18.71
N TYR A 45 29.86 31.46 -18.53
CA TYR A 45 30.50 32.61 -19.17
C TYR A 45 31.09 32.16 -20.52
N ILE A 46 30.51 32.61 -21.63
CA ILE A 46 31.04 32.39 -22.98
C ILE A 46 31.92 33.62 -23.34
N PRO A 47 33.23 33.47 -23.61
CA PRO A 47 34.09 34.58 -23.98
C PRO A 47 33.80 35.10 -25.39
N ALA A 48 33.97 36.41 -25.56
CA ALA A 48 33.52 37.24 -26.68
C ALA A 48 34.26 37.06 -28.02
N ALA A 49 34.47 35.82 -28.51
CA ALA A 49 35.15 35.58 -29.79
C ALA A 49 34.37 34.71 -30.80
N ASP A 50 33.23 34.13 -30.43
CA ASP A 50 32.40 33.40 -31.40
C ASP A 50 31.21 34.27 -31.81
N VAL A 51 31.39 34.95 -32.95
CA VAL A 51 30.32 35.66 -33.66
C VAL A 51 29.32 34.61 -34.13
N ILE A 52 28.19 34.48 -33.44
CA ILE A 52 27.00 33.87 -34.00
C ILE A 52 26.51 34.84 -35.07
N ASP A 53 26.54 34.41 -36.34
CA ASP A 53 25.91 35.12 -37.44
C ASP A 53 24.43 35.33 -37.09
N LEU A 54 24.06 36.58 -36.81
CA LEU A 54 22.67 36.97 -36.67
C LEU A 54 22.07 36.94 -38.08
N PRO A 55 20.95 36.22 -38.31
CA PRO A 55 20.31 36.22 -39.62
C PRO A 55 19.93 37.65 -40.01
N GLU A 56 20.13 37.98 -41.28
CA GLU A 56 19.82 39.27 -41.85
C GLU A 56 18.36 39.67 -41.59
N TYR A 57 18.15 40.97 -41.44
CA TYR A 57 16.95 41.65 -40.95
C TYR A 57 15.64 41.42 -41.76
N GLU A 58 15.64 40.55 -42.76
CA GLU A 58 14.43 40.18 -43.52
C GLU A 58 13.61 39.05 -42.88
N ASP A 59 14.16 38.29 -41.91
CA ASP A 59 13.44 37.19 -41.23
C ASP A 59 12.68 37.61 -39.96
N LEU A 60 12.62 38.92 -39.65
CA LEU A 60 11.82 39.44 -38.52
C LEU A 60 10.31 39.55 -38.85
N ALA A 61 9.89 39.24 -40.07
CA ALA A 61 8.48 39.19 -40.45
C ALA A 61 7.67 38.18 -39.59
N TYR A 62 8.32 37.14 -39.07
CA TYR A 62 7.68 36.14 -38.20
C TYR A 62 7.39 36.62 -36.78
N LEU A 63 8.06 37.66 -36.29
CA LEU A 63 7.79 38.21 -34.96
C LEU A 63 6.68 39.27 -34.96
N TRP A 64 6.34 39.83 -36.12
CA TRP A 64 5.35 40.90 -36.26
C TRP A 64 4.11 40.48 -37.06
N ALA A 65 4.02 39.21 -37.46
CA ALA A 65 2.80 38.59 -37.98
C ALA A 65 1.80 38.24 -36.86
N PHE A 66 1.63 39.13 -35.87
CA PHE A 66 0.48 39.06 -34.98
C PHE A 66 -0.74 39.54 -35.80
N ASN A 67 -1.42 38.60 -36.44
CA ASN A 67 -2.69 38.86 -37.09
C ASN A 67 -3.77 38.90 -36.00
N PRO A 68 -4.31 40.08 -35.61
CA PRO A 68 -5.33 40.16 -34.56
C PRO A 68 -6.67 39.51 -34.98
N GLY A 69 -6.77 39.01 -36.22
CA GLY A 69 -7.91 38.25 -36.74
C GLY A 69 -7.74 36.73 -36.71
N ASP A 70 -6.55 36.20 -36.38
CA ASP A 70 -6.44 34.78 -36.05
C ASP A 70 -6.96 34.61 -34.62
N ALA A 71 -8.00 33.80 -34.47
CA ALA A 71 -8.51 33.43 -33.15
C ALA A 71 -7.31 32.92 -32.35
N ALA A 72 -6.99 33.60 -31.24
CA ALA A 72 -5.99 33.11 -30.31
C ALA A 72 -6.29 31.63 -30.09
N GLU A 73 -5.34 30.74 -30.43
CA GLU A 73 -5.56 29.31 -30.22
C GLU A 73 -5.99 29.17 -28.75
N PRO A 74 -7.18 28.57 -28.49
CA PRO A 74 -7.67 28.48 -27.13
C PRO A 74 -6.60 27.72 -26.36
N LEU A 75 -6.05 28.35 -25.30
CA LEU A 75 -5.09 27.70 -24.43
C LEU A 75 -5.77 26.44 -23.86
N GLU A 76 -5.45 25.27 -24.41
CA GLU A 76 -5.99 24.01 -23.94
C GLU A 76 -5.31 23.63 -22.62
N PHE A 77 -5.89 24.10 -21.52
CA PHE A 77 -5.50 23.68 -20.17
C PHE A 77 -6.09 22.31 -19.89
N LEU A 78 -5.34 21.27 -20.26
CA LEU A 78 -5.76 19.90 -20.03
C LEU A 78 -5.39 19.46 -18.60
N SER A 79 -6.40 19.29 -17.74
CA SER A 79 -6.23 18.59 -16.46
C SER A 79 -5.87 17.12 -16.70
N VAL A 80 -5.24 16.46 -15.72
CA VAL A 80 -4.99 15.01 -15.79
C VAL A 80 -6.30 14.24 -15.97
N ALA A 81 -7.41 14.73 -15.40
CA ALA A 81 -8.75 14.21 -15.64
C ALA A 81 -9.22 14.34 -17.11
N SER A 82 -8.95 15.47 -17.77
CA SER A 82 -9.26 15.70 -19.18
C SER A 82 -8.38 14.87 -20.13
N LEU A 83 -7.09 14.71 -19.81
CA LEU A 83 -6.18 13.82 -20.54
C LEU A 83 -6.62 12.37 -20.38
N ALA A 84 -7.04 11.96 -19.18
CA ALA A 84 -7.60 10.65 -18.95
C ALA A 84 -8.94 10.46 -19.69
N ALA A 85 -9.78 11.49 -19.79
CA ALA A 85 -11.03 11.48 -20.56
C ALA A 85 -10.75 11.29 -22.06
N ALA A 86 -9.87 12.09 -22.63
CA ALA A 86 -9.44 12.01 -24.03
C ALA A 86 -8.70 10.70 -24.33
N ALA A 87 -7.87 10.20 -23.40
CA ALA A 87 -7.24 8.89 -23.53
C ALA A 87 -8.25 7.73 -23.42
N SER A 88 -9.34 7.87 -22.67
CA SER A 88 -10.35 6.79 -22.62
C SER A 88 -11.24 6.69 -23.85
N SER A 89 -11.26 7.72 -24.70
CA SER A 89 -11.86 7.61 -26.03
C SER A 89 -10.96 6.88 -27.03
N ASP A 90 -9.64 6.80 -26.82
CA ASP A 90 -8.72 6.26 -27.84
C ASP A 90 -7.58 5.32 -27.38
N ALA A 91 -7.32 5.09 -26.09
CA ALA A 91 -6.20 4.26 -25.64
C ALA A 91 -6.43 3.52 -24.32
N ALA A 92 -6.32 2.20 -24.40
CA ALA A 92 -6.31 1.28 -23.28
C ALA A 92 -5.06 1.46 -22.40
N THR A 93 -5.18 2.23 -21.32
CA THR A 93 -4.28 2.17 -20.16
C THR A 93 -5.09 2.48 -18.90
N GLY A 94 -5.13 1.53 -17.96
CA GLY A 94 -5.66 1.68 -16.60
C GLY A 94 -6.91 2.55 -16.44
N ILE A 95 -8.10 1.98 -16.67
CA ILE A 95 -9.38 2.71 -16.61
C ILE A 95 -9.58 3.31 -15.22
N ILE A 96 -9.29 4.60 -15.05
CA ILE A 96 -9.77 5.38 -13.91
C ILE A 96 -11.31 5.34 -14.00
N PRO A 97 -12.03 4.88 -12.96
CA PRO A 97 -13.48 4.83 -12.97
C PRO A 97 -14.10 6.19 -13.32
N ARG A 98 -15.17 6.18 -14.13
CA ARG A 98 -15.86 7.40 -14.60
C ARG A 98 -16.26 8.35 -13.47
N HIS A 99 -16.64 7.83 -12.31
CA HIS A 99 -17.05 8.65 -11.17
C HIS A 99 -15.89 9.41 -10.50
N ILE A 100 -14.66 8.91 -10.59
CA ILE A 100 -13.46 9.59 -10.06
C ILE A 100 -13.05 10.72 -11.02
N ARG A 101 -13.15 10.46 -12.32
CA ARG A 101 -12.79 11.41 -13.36
C ARG A 101 -13.80 12.54 -13.53
N ASN A 102 -15.09 12.22 -13.47
CA ASN A 102 -16.18 13.19 -13.57
C ASN A 102 -16.57 13.67 -12.16
N ASN A 103 -15.60 14.19 -11.42
CA ASN A 103 -15.82 14.76 -10.10
C ASN A 103 -16.44 16.17 -10.21
N GLU A 104 -16.93 16.69 -9.08
CA GLU A 104 -17.57 18.01 -9.01
C GLU A 104 -16.63 19.13 -9.49
N TYR A 105 -15.36 19.11 -9.06
CA TYR A 105 -14.38 20.13 -9.43
C TYR A 105 -14.10 20.17 -10.94
N PHE A 106 -14.10 19.01 -11.59
CA PHE A 106 -13.92 18.89 -13.03
C PHE A 106 -15.13 19.45 -13.79
N LEU A 107 -16.35 19.20 -13.30
CA LEU A 107 -17.55 19.76 -13.91
C LEU A 107 -17.56 21.28 -13.78
N GLU A 108 -17.16 21.83 -12.64
CA GLU A 108 -17.03 23.27 -12.45
C GLU A 108 -15.91 23.89 -13.28
N SER A 109 -14.76 23.22 -13.44
CA SER A 109 -13.69 23.73 -14.30
C SER A 109 -14.13 23.83 -15.77
N VAL A 110 -14.88 22.84 -16.26
CA VAL A 110 -15.46 22.87 -17.61
C VAL A 110 -16.48 24.01 -17.72
N ARG A 111 -17.37 24.16 -16.73
CA ARG A 111 -18.37 25.23 -16.70
C ARG A 111 -17.72 26.62 -16.77
N LEU A 112 -16.68 26.84 -15.96
CA LEU A 112 -15.96 28.12 -15.91
C LEU A 112 -15.15 28.38 -17.18
N ARG A 113 -14.55 27.35 -17.77
CA ARG A 113 -13.90 27.45 -19.08
C ARG A 113 -14.89 27.91 -20.15
N ASP A 114 -16.08 27.33 -20.17
CA ASP A 114 -17.12 27.70 -21.15
C ASP A 114 -17.63 29.13 -20.91
N MET A 115 -17.67 29.60 -19.65
CA MET A 115 -17.96 31.01 -19.32
C MET A 115 -16.83 31.95 -19.74
N ALA A 116 -15.57 31.54 -19.58
CA ALA A 116 -14.41 32.30 -20.03
C ALA A 116 -14.42 32.49 -21.54
N GLN A 117 -14.75 31.44 -22.29
CA GLN A 117 -14.88 31.50 -23.75
C GLN A 117 -16.00 32.45 -24.16
N GLN A 118 -17.17 32.35 -23.53
CA GLN A 118 -18.29 33.25 -23.81
C GLN A 118 -17.90 34.72 -23.55
N ALA A 119 -17.29 35.01 -22.40
CA ALA A 119 -16.84 36.36 -22.07
C ALA A 119 -15.82 36.90 -23.09
N PHE A 120 -14.90 36.05 -23.55
CA PHE A 120 -13.93 36.37 -24.60
C PHE A 120 -14.64 36.74 -25.92
N ASP A 121 -15.60 35.91 -26.34
CA ASP A 121 -16.36 36.11 -27.57
C ASP A 121 -17.20 37.41 -27.54
N TYR A 122 -17.64 37.83 -26.35
CA TYR A 122 -18.33 39.11 -26.13
C TYR A 122 -17.38 40.32 -26.02
N GLY A 123 -16.06 40.10 -25.99
CA GLY A 123 -15.05 41.15 -25.86
C GLY A 123 -14.82 41.61 -24.42
N ASP A 124 -15.36 40.91 -23.42
CA ASP A 124 -15.07 41.16 -22.00
C ASP A 124 -13.85 40.33 -21.57
N TYR A 125 -12.67 40.83 -21.94
CA TYR A 125 -11.40 40.14 -21.68
C TYR A 125 -11.05 40.06 -20.19
N ASP A 126 -11.47 41.04 -19.39
CA ASP A 126 -11.22 41.04 -17.95
C ASP A 126 -12.02 39.94 -17.26
N ALA A 127 -13.32 39.81 -17.57
CA ALA A 127 -14.14 38.71 -17.07
C ALA A 127 -13.67 37.35 -17.59
N SER A 128 -13.27 37.27 -18.87
CA SER A 128 -12.72 36.05 -19.45
C SER A 128 -11.47 35.57 -18.70
N ALA A 129 -10.53 36.47 -18.43
CA ALA A 129 -9.31 36.16 -17.69
C ALA A 129 -9.61 35.64 -16.28
N ASN A 130 -10.57 36.25 -15.58
CA ASN A 130 -10.98 35.80 -14.24
C ASN A 130 -11.60 34.40 -14.27
N TYR A 131 -12.55 34.14 -15.18
CA TYR A 131 -13.15 32.80 -15.32
C TYR A 131 -12.13 31.74 -15.72
N ALA A 132 -11.18 32.08 -16.60
CA ALA A 132 -10.10 31.17 -16.98
C ALA A 132 -9.20 30.82 -15.78
N ALA A 133 -8.86 31.81 -14.94
CA ALA A 133 -8.09 31.59 -13.72
C ALA A 133 -8.83 30.69 -12.71
N GLU A 134 -10.15 30.89 -12.53
CA GLU A 134 -10.97 30.03 -11.69
C GLU A 134 -11.07 28.61 -12.26
N ALA A 135 -11.28 28.46 -13.58
CA ALA A 135 -11.31 27.17 -14.25
C ALA A 135 -10.02 26.36 -13.99
N LEU A 136 -8.86 27.03 -14.05
CA LEU A 136 -7.56 26.42 -13.76
C LEU A 136 -7.47 25.95 -12.30
N ARG A 137 -7.93 26.76 -11.34
CA ARG A 137 -7.96 26.37 -9.92
C ARG A 137 -8.82 25.13 -9.69
N TYR A 138 -10.00 25.07 -10.29
CA TYR A 138 -10.88 23.90 -10.19
C TYR A 138 -10.31 22.66 -10.90
N ALA A 139 -9.62 22.84 -12.02
CA ALA A 139 -8.89 21.77 -12.68
C ALA A 139 -7.80 21.17 -11.79
N GLN A 140 -7.03 22.01 -11.08
CA GLN A 140 -6.02 21.56 -10.11
C GLN A 140 -6.65 20.79 -8.95
N LEU A 141 -7.73 21.30 -8.37
CA LEU A 141 -8.47 20.61 -7.29
C LEU A 141 -9.02 19.25 -7.76
N SER A 142 -9.51 19.16 -9.00
CA SER A 142 -9.92 17.89 -9.59
C SER A 142 -8.75 16.90 -9.67
N ASP A 143 -7.57 17.35 -10.10
CA ASP A 143 -6.40 16.49 -10.24
C ASP A 143 -5.89 15.99 -8.87
N GLU A 144 -5.88 16.85 -7.86
CA GLU A 144 -5.58 16.46 -6.46
C GLU A 144 -6.58 15.43 -5.92
N TYR A 145 -7.88 15.64 -6.17
CA TYR A 145 -8.92 14.70 -5.79
C TYR A 145 -8.72 13.34 -6.45
N VAL A 146 -8.47 13.30 -7.77
CA VAL A 146 -8.22 12.06 -8.51
C VAL A 146 -6.98 11.35 -7.95
N ALA A 147 -5.90 12.08 -7.70
CA ALA A 147 -4.68 11.53 -7.13
C ALA A 147 -4.93 10.88 -5.77
N LEU A 148 -5.69 11.56 -4.89
CA LEU A 148 -6.09 11.02 -3.59
C LEU A 148 -6.92 9.74 -3.72
N GLN A 149 -7.94 9.73 -4.58
CA GLN A 149 -8.78 8.54 -4.77
C GLN A 149 -7.98 7.34 -5.31
N LEU A 150 -7.00 7.59 -6.19
CA LEU A 150 -6.10 6.56 -6.67
C LEU A 150 -5.20 6.03 -5.55
N LYS A 151 -4.66 6.89 -4.69
CA LYS A 151 -3.87 6.49 -3.52
C LYS A 151 -4.67 5.62 -2.55
N ILE A 152 -5.91 6.00 -2.25
CA ILE A 152 -6.81 5.21 -1.40
C ILE A 152 -7.02 3.82 -1.99
N ARG A 153 -7.34 3.74 -3.28
CA ARG A 153 -7.54 2.48 -4.00
C ARG A 153 -6.28 1.62 -4.00
N ASP A 154 -5.11 2.22 -4.22
CA ASP A 154 -3.85 1.50 -4.28
C ASP A 154 -3.45 0.96 -2.90
N ALA A 155 -3.73 1.69 -1.81
CA ALA A 155 -3.58 1.22 -0.44
C ALA A 155 -4.53 0.05 -0.14
N ASP A 156 -5.80 0.14 -0.51
CA ASP A 156 -6.77 -0.95 -0.38
C ASP A 156 -6.32 -2.22 -1.11
N ASN A 157 -5.90 -2.07 -2.36
CA ASN A 157 -5.39 -3.16 -3.16
C ASN A 157 -4.12 -3.77 -2.55
N ALA A 158 -3.23 -2.95 -1.98
CA ALA A 158 -2.04 -3.44 -1.31
C ALA A 158 -2.36 -4.26 -0.07
N ILE A 159 -3.27 -3.78 0.78
CA ILE A 159 -3.73 -4.50 1.98
C ILE A 159 -4.44 -5.80 1.61
N ALA A 160 -5.29 -5.78 0.57
CA ALA A 160 -5.95 -6.99 0.08
C ALA A 160 -4.93 -8.05 -0.39
N ARG A 161 -3.91 -7.65 -1.16
CA ARG A 161 -2.81 -8.55 -1.56
C ARG A 161 -2.05 -9.11 -0.35
N ALA A 162 -1.75 -8.28 0.64
CA ALA A 162 -1.08 -8.71 1.87
C ALA A 162 -1.91 -9.75 2.63
N ARG A 163 -3.22 -9.50 2.81
CA ARG A 163 -4.16 -10.45 3.41
C ARG A 163 -4.19 -11.78 2.66
N ASP A 164 -4.29 -11.74 1.34
CA ASP A 164 -4.36 -12.94 0.52
C ASP A 164 -3.03 -13.74 0.60
N ARG A 165 -1.88 -13.05 0.69
CA ARG A 165 -0.58 -13.69 0.93
C ARG A 165 -0.50 -14.36 2.30
N MET A 166 -1.04 -13.75 3.34
CA MET A 166 -1.12 -14.35 4.67
C MET A 166 -2.04 -15.57 4.69
N ALA A 167 -3.21 -15.49 4.03
CA ALA A 167 -4.13 -16.62 3.88
C ALA A 167 -3.48 -17.78 3.12
N TRP A 168 -2.73 -17.49 2.04
CA TRP A 168 -1.90 -18.49 1.37
C TRP A 168 -0.89 -19.12 2.32
N ALA A 169 -0.17 -18.31 3.13
CA ALA A 169 0.83 -18.81 4.06
C ALA A 169 0.21 -19.75 5.12
N ALA A 170 -0.94 -19.39 5.67
CA ALA A 170 -1.70 -20.24 6.59
C ALA A 170 -2.16 -21.54 5.92
N SER A 171 -2.64 -21.48 4.66
CA SER A 171 -3.06 -22.68 3.91
C SER A 171 -1.91 -23.66 3.64
N ARG A 172 -0.67 -23.17 3.58
CA ARG A 172 0.55 -23.97 3.39
C ARG A 172 1.20 -24.44 4.69
N GLY A 173 0.64 -24.08 5.85
CA GLY A 173 1.22 -24.39 7.16
C GLY A 173 2.51 -23.61 7.47
N ILE A 174 2.74 -22.47 6.79
CA ILE A 174 3.89 -21.60 7.01
C ILE A 174 3.77 -20.86 8.35
N ASP A 175 2.55 -20.51 8.74
CA ASP A 175 2.20 -19.99 10.06
C ASP A 175 2.76 -20.85 11.19
N LYS A 176 2.64 -22.18 11.05
CA LYS A 176 3.16 -23.14 12.01
C LYS A 176 4.65 -23.35 11.86
N SER A 177 5.15 -23.40 10.63
CA SER A 177 6.52 -23.77 10.31
C SER A 177 7.52 -22.65 10.65
N TYR A 178 7.12 -21.39 10.43
CA TYR A 178 7.91 -20.20 10.66
C TYR A 178 7.12 -19.17 11.50
N PRO A 179 6.81 -19.47 12.78
CA PRO A 179 5.94 -18.63 13.60
C PRO A 179 6.52 -17.23 13.83
N ALA A 180 7.84 -17.07 13.90
CA ALA A 180 8.48 -15.77 14.03
C ALA A 180 8.26 -14.88 12.80
N ARG A 181 8.49 -15.42 11.58
CA ARG A 181 8.26 -14.69 10.32
C ARG A 181 6.79 -14.39 10.10
N TYR A 182 5.91 -15.35 10.42
CA TYR A 182 4.48 -15.12 10.32
C TYR A 182 3.99 -14.06 11.32
N GLY A 183 4.54 -14.05 12.54
CA GLY A 183 4.30 -13.00 13.54
C GLY A 183 4.75 -11.61 13.06
N GLU A 184 5.94 -11.50 12.47
CA GLU A 184 6.43 -10.25 11.87
C GLU A 184 5.54 -9.77 10.71
N ALA A 185 5.09 -10.70 9.86
CA ALA A 185 4.13 -10.41 8.80
C ALA A 185 2.78 -9.93 9.36
N GLN A 186 2.29 -10.53 10.45
CA GLN A 186 1.06 -10.09 11.12
C GLN A 186 1.21 -8.67 11.68
N THR A 187 2.32 -8.36 12.36
CA THR A 187 2.59 -7.01 12.85
C THR A 187 2.61 -5.99 11.71
N SER A 188 3.28 -6.31 10.59
CA SER A 188 3.30 -5.43 9.41
C SER A 188 1.91 -5.26 8.77
N TYR A 189 1.06 -6.29 8.82
CA TYR A 189 -0.32 -6.21 8.34
C TYR A 189 -1.19 -5.32 9.24
N ASP A 190 -1.07 -5.46 10.56
CA ASP A 190 -1.80 -4.65 11.53
C ASP A 190 -1.37 -3.17 11.44
N GLU A 191 -0.08 -2.91 11.22
CA GLU A 191 0.45 -1.58 10.88
C GLU A 191 -0.19 -1.03 9.61
N ALA A 192 -0.34 -1.83 8.55
CA ALA A 192 -0.96 -1.39 7.30
C ALA A 192 -2.44 -1.00 7.48
N VAL A 193 -3.19 -1.79 8.26
CA VAL A 193 -4.60 -1.49 8.59
C VAL A 193 -4.70 -0.23 9.45
N THR A 194 -3.79 -0.05 10.40
CA THR A 194 -3.75 1.14 11.26
C THR A 194 -3.40 2.40 10.46
N ALA A 195 -2.36 2.34 9.61
CA ALA A 195 -1.96 3.43 8.74
C ALA A 195 -3.10 3.84 7.80
N ARG A 196 -3.82 2.86 7.25
CA ARG A 196 -5.04 3.11 6.47
C ARG A 196 -6.10 3.86 7.27
N GLY A 197 -6.36 3.46 8.51
CA GLY A 197 -7.34 4.13 9.39
C GLY A 197 -6.94 5.56 9.76
N ASN A 198 -5.64 5.86 9.73
CA ASN A 198 -5.08 7.20 9.94
C ASN A 198 -4.96 8.01 8.65
N GLU A 199 -5.48 7.51 7.52
CA GLU A 199 -5.36 8.13 6.19
C GLU A 199 -3.90 8.28 5.69
N ASP A 200 -2.96 7.56 6.30
CA ASP A 200 -1.58 7.44 5.84
C ASP A 200 -1.50 6.37 4.75
N TRP A 201 -1.87 6.76 3.52
CA TRP A 201 -1.94 5.86 2.37
C TRP A 201 -0.58 5.29 1.98
N ASP A 202 0.47 6.11 2.03
CA ASP A 202 1.83 5.68 1.67
C ASP A 202 2.40 4.73 2.74
N GLY A 203 2.19 5.03 4.02
CA GLY A 203 2.54 4.12 5.12
C GLY A 203 1.78 2.79 5.04
N ALA A 204 0.49 2.82 4.69
CA ALA A 204 -0.31 1.62 4.49
C ALA A 204 0.22 0.75 3.34
N ILE A 205 0.58 1.37 2.20
CA ILE A 205 1.19 0.66 1.06
C ILE A 205 2.52 0.05 1.45
N ALA A 206 3.40 0.81 2.11
CA ALA A 206 4.72 0.34 2.52
C ALA A 206 4.64 -0.81 3.53
N ALA A 207 3.75 -0.72 4.53
CA ALA A 207 3.50 -1.78 5.50
C ALA A 207 2.92 -3.05 4.84
N ALA A 208 1.95 -2.90 3.93
CA ALA A 208 1.41 -4.03 3.17
C ALA A 208 2.47 -4.70 2.27
N GLN A 209 3.38 -3.92 1.67
CA GLN A 209 4.51 -4.47 0.91
C GLN A 209 5.51 -5.21 1.80
N ARG A 210 5.74 -4.76 3.04
CA ARG A 210 6.57 -5.49 4.01
C ARG A 210 6.02 -6.89 4.29
N VAL A 211 4.69 -7.07 4.40
CA VAL A 211 4.07 -8.40 4.52
C VAL A 211 4.47 -9.32 3.36
N LEU A 212 4.40 -8.80 2.13
CA LEU A 212 4.77 -9.56 0.94
C LEU A 212 6.26 -9.92 0.94
N TYR A 213 7.12 -8.99 1.36
CA TYR A 213 8.56 -9.19 1.46
C TYR A 213 8.95 -10.24 2.51
N VAL A 214 8.43 -10.11 3.75
CA VAL A 214 8.69 -11.06 4.85
C VAL A 214 8.28 -12.48 4.46
N LEU A 215 7.18 -12.61 3.71
CA LEU A 215 6.67 -13.89 3.25
C LEU A 215 7.22 -14.31 1.88
N ALA A 216 8.04 -13.51 1.18
CA ALA A 216 8.49 -13.79 -0.18
C ALA A 216 9.31 -15.09 -0.24
N ASP A 217 10.32 -15.19 0.64
CA ASP A 217 11.24 -16.32 0.73
C ASP A 217 10.77 -17.41 1.70
N ALA A 218 9.50 -17.38 2.12
CA ALA A 218 8.92 -18.45 2.91
C ALA A 218 8.69 -19.68 2.02
N THR A 219 9.77 -20.40 1.73
CA THR A 219 9.75 -21.68 1.00
C THR A 219 9.45 -22.83 1.95
N GLU A 220 8.70 -23.80 1.44
CA GLU A 220 7.89 -24.81 2.13
C GLU A 220 8.67 -25.94 2.86
N VAL A 221 9.94 -25.74 3.22
CA VAL A 221 10.84 -26.87 3.44
C VAL A 221 11.56 -26.78 4.78
N LEU A 222 10.87 -27.18 5.85
CA LEU A 222 11.55 -27.56 7.10
C LEU A 222 12.31 -28.88 6.88
N PRO A 223 13.50 -29.05 7.50
CA PRO A 223 14.14 -30.36 7.54
C PRO A 223 13.19 -31.38 8.18
N LEU A 224 13.31 -32.64 7.76
CA LEU A 224 12.49 -33.74 8.30
C LEU A 224 12.58 -33.78 9.84
N PRO A 225 11.51 -34.14 10.55
CA PRO A 225 11.52 -34.16 12.01
C PRO A 225 12.45 -35.27 12.53
N ALA A 226 13.31 -34.94 13.49
CA ALA A 226 14.18 -35.93 14.13
C ALA A 226 13.42 -36.79 15.14
N GLN A 227 12.32 -36.28 15.68
CA GLN A 227 11.58 -36.93 16.75
C GLN A 227 10.07 -36.89 16.52
N TYR A 228 9.37 -37.91 17.01
CA TYR A 228 7.91 -38.04 16.90
C TYR A 228 7.30 -38.55 18.20
N THR A 229 6.26 -37.87 18.67
CA THR A 229 5.48 -38.36 19.81
C THR A 229 4.38 -39.27 19.31
N VAL A 230 4.38 -40.51 19.77
CA VAL A 230 3.35 -41.50 19.46
C VAL A 230 1.99 -40.97 19.92
N ARG A 231 1.01 -40.94 19.02
CA ARG A 231 -0.37 -40.53 19.29
C ARG A 231 -1.22 -41.75 19.64
N THR A 232 -2.51 -41.54 19.80
CA THR A 232 -3.42 -42.58 20.28
C THR A 232 -3.74 -43.59 19.17
N TRP A 233 -3.72 -44.88 19.49
CA TRP A 233 -4.15 -45.90 18.53
C TRP A 233 -5.61 -45.71 18.09
N ALA A 234 -6.48 -45.24 18.98
CA ALA A 234 -7.91 -45.07 18.72
C ALA A 234 -8.21 -44.06 17.60
N THR A 235 -7.40 -42.99 17.49
CA THR A 235 -7.64 -41.89 16.55
C THR A 235 -6.73 -42.00 15.32
N GLU A 236 -5.41 -42.14 15.54
CA GLU A 236 -4.41 -42.10 14.48
C GLU A 236 -3.91 -43.48 14.04
N ARG A 237 -4.21 -44.53 14.83
CA ARG A 237 -3.71 -45.90 14.60
C ARG A 237 -2.19 -45.95 14.50
N ASP A 238 -1.53 -45.19 15.37
CA ASP A 238 -0.08 -45.16 15.44
C ASP A 238 0.48 -46.51 15.93
N CYS A 239 1.09 -47.26 15.01
CA CYS A 239 2.02 -48.35 15.29
C CYS A 239 3.32 -48.06 14.54
N LEU A 240 4.41 -48.75 14.89
CA LEU A 240 5.72 -48.58 14.23
C LEU A 240 5.64 -48.73 12.71
N TRP A 241 4.77 -49.62 12.22
CA TRP A 241 4.50 -49.82 10.80
C TRP A 241 3.88 -48.59 10.13
N ASN A 242 2.82 -48.04 10.72
CA ASN A 242 2.14 -46.86 10.19
C ASN A 242 3.00 -45.61 10.32
N ILE A 243 3.72 -45.47 11.43
CA ILE A 243 4.63 -44.36 11.68
C ILE A 243 5.76 -44.36 10.63
N ALA A 244 6.39 -45.51 10.36
CA ALA A 244 7.39 -45.63 9.31
C ALA A 244 6.86 -45.27 7.91
N GLY A 245 5.56 -45.54 7.66
CA GLY A 245 4.89 -45.25 6.40
C GLY A 245 4.62 -43.77 6.13
N TYR A 246 4.66 -42.89 7.14
CA TYR A 246 4.47 -41.46 6.91
C TYR A 246 5.57 -40.90 5.99
N SER A 247 5.18 -40.05 5.04
CA SER A 247 6.08 -39.48 4.03
C SER A 247 7.24 -38.66 4.62
N TRP A 248 7.01 -38.05 5.80
CA TRP A 248 7.99 -37.30 6.56
C TRP A 248 8.82 -38.15 7.55
N VAL A 249 8.60 -39.47 7.62
CA VAL A 249 9.44 -40.43 8.37
C VAL A 249 10.35 -41.18 7.40
N TYR A 250 9.83 -42.23 6.76
CA TYR A 250 10.53 -42.99 5.72
C TYR A 250 9.74 -43.13 4.41
N GLY A 251 8.43 -42.85 4.44
CA GLY A 251 7.53 -43.12 3.31
C GLY A 251 7.43 -44.61 2.96
N ASP A 252 7.90 -45.48 3.85
CA ASP A 252 7.98 -46.92 3.65
C ASP A 252 7.75 -47.62 4.99
N SER A 253 6.58 -48.23 5.11
CA SER A 253 6.19 -48.96 6.32
C SER A 253 7.09 -50.15 6.62
N PHE A 254 7.78 -50.74 5.64
CA PHE A 254 8.70 -51.86 5.86
C PHE A 254 9.96 -51.45 6.65
N GLN A 255 10.23 -50.15 6.79
CA GLN A 255 11.34 -49.62 7.60
C GLN A 255 11.03 -49.53 9.11
N TRP A 256 9.88 -50.03 9.56
CA TRP A 256 9.50 -50.03 10.99
C TRP A 256 10.55 -50.68 11.89
N LYS A 257 11.27 -51.70 11.42
CA LYS A 257 12.32 -52.38 12.18
C LYS A 257 13.46 -51.43 12.57
N ARG A 258 13.83 -50.51 11.66
CA ARG A 258 14.86 -49.50 11.95
C ARG A 258 14.40 -48.49 12.99
N LEU A 259 13.13 -48.08 12.90
CA LEU A 259 12.52 -47.21 13.90
C LEU A 259 12.50 -47.87 15.27
N TYR A 260 12.17 -49.16 15.32
CA TYR A 260 12.20 -49.96 16.54
C TYR A 260 13.60 -50.09 17.13
N GLU A 261 14.59 -50.48 16.32
CA GLU A 261 15.97 -50.67 16.76
C GLU A 261 16.55 -49.40 17.39
N ALA A 262 16.31 -48.24 16.78
CA ALA A 262 16.77 -46.96 17.31
C ALA A 262 16.08 -46.55 18.63
N ASN A 263 14.87 -47.07 18.90
CA ASN A 263 14.06 -46.68 20.05
C ASN A 263 13.81 -47.81 21.05
N LYS A 264 14.47 -48.96 20.90
CA LYS A 264 14.23 -50.16 21.70
C LYS A 264 14.33 -49.90 23.22
N ALA A 265 15.26 -49.02 23.61
CA ALA A 265 15.46 -48.62 25.00
C ALA A 265 14.33 -47.76 25.58
N LYS A 266 13.48 -47.16 24.74
CA LYS A 266 12.36 -46.30 25.14
C LYS A 266 11.02 -47.03 25.17
N MET A 267 11.00 -48.30 24.74
CA MET A 267 9.79 -49.10 24.69
C MET A 267 9.42 -49.63 26.08
N PRO A 268 8.13 -49.80 26.39
CA PRO A 268 7.68 -50.41 27.65
C PRO A 268 8.24 -51.83 27.82
N GLU A 269 8.24 -52.59 26.72
CA GLU A 269 8.78 -53.93 26.65
C GLU A 269 9.84 -54.01 25.54
N ALA A 270 11.10 -54.07 25.93
CA ALA A 270 12.22 -54.08 24.99
C ALA A 270 12.22 -55.30 24.04
N ASN A 271 11.45 -56.35 24.29
CA ASN A 271 11.37 -57.54 23.43
C ASN A 271 10.07 -57.63 22.63
N ASN A 272 9.15 -56.67 22.80
CA ASN A 272 7.84 -56.67 22.18
C ASN A 272 7.66 -55.41 21.31
N PRO A 273 7.91 -55.49 19.99
CA PRO A 273 7.78 -54.35 19.10
C PRO A 273 6.33 -53.91 18.88
N ASP A 274 5.34 -54.75 19.19
CA ASP A 274 3.93 -54.44 18.97
C ASP A 274 3.36 -53.53 20.07
N LEU A 275 4.03 -53.44 21.21
CA LEU A 275 3.60 -52.65 22.36
C LEU A 275 4.29 -51.28 22.38
N ILE A 276 3.61 -50.26 21.85
CA ILE A 276 3.98 -48.85 22.00
C ILE A 276 2.88 -48.09 22.74
N HIS A 277 3.26 -47.16 23.62
CA HIS A 277 2.29 -46.33 24.35
C HIS A 277 2.17 -44.93 23.73
N PRO A 278 0.95 -44.34 23.72
CA PRO A 278 0.78 -42.93 23.41
C PRO A 278 1.62 -42.06 24.34
N GLY A 279 2.25 -41.02 23.80
CA GLY A 279 3.16 -40.12 24.52
C GLY A 279 4.63 -40.53 24.46
N THR A 280 4.97 -41.73 23.99
CA THR A 280 6.37 -42.14 23.80
C THR A 280 7.03 -41.28 22.70
N ILE A 281 8.22 -40.73 22.98
CA ILE A 281 9.01 -39.94 22.02
C ILE A 281 9.98 -40.86 21.28
N LEU A 282 9.76 -41.02 19.97
CA LEU A 282 10.61 -41.81 19.07
C LEU A 282 11.63 -40.91 18.38
N ASP A 283 12.88 -41.36 18.30
CA ASP A 283 13.93 -40.80 17.45
C ASP A 283 13.87 -41.45 16.06
N ILE A 284 13.95 -40.64 15.01
CA ILE A 284 13.83 -41.08 13.62
C ILE A 284 15.23 -41.02 12.96
N PRO A 285 15.99 -42.14 12.92
CA PRO A 285 17.35 -42.17 12.36
C PRO A 285 17.39 -41.94 10.84
N SER A 286 18.39 -41.21 10.35
CA SER A 286 18.58 -40.93 8.91
C SER A 286 18.88 -42.20 8.11
N ILE A 287 18.19 -42.39 6.98
CA ILE A 287 18.30 -43.59 6.12
C ILE A 287 19.02 -43.32 4.79
N ARG A 288 19.00 -42.07 4.29
CA ARG A 288 19.57 -41.64 3.00
C ARG A 288 20.55 -40.45 3.17
N GLY A 289 21.01 -40.21 4.40
CA GLY A 289 21.89 -39.09 4.73
C GLY A 289 21.17 -37.74 4.82
N GLU A 290 19.84 -37.75 4.91
CA GLU A 290 19.02 -36.57 5.15
C GLU A 290 19.30 -35.96 6.52
N THR A 291 19.25 -34.63 6.59
CA THR A 291 19.28 -33.91 7.86
C THR A 291 17.90 -33.94 8.48
N ARG A 292 17.81 -34.40 9.74
CA ARG A 292 16.59 -34.34 10.54
C ARG A 292 16.76 -33.45 11.76
N GLN A 293 15.77 -32.63 12.08
CA GLN A 293 15.83 -31.72 13.23
C GLN A 293 14.46 -31.52 13.88
N GLY A 294 14.47 -31.32 15.19
CA GLY A 294 13.28 -30.97 15.97
C GLY A 294 12.25 -32.09 16.11
N MET A 295 11.17 -31.74 16.81
CA MET A 295 9.99 -32.59 16.99
C MET A 295 9.04 -32.41 15.81
N TRP A 296 8.38 -33.50 15.40
CA TRP A 296 7.25 -33.43 14.49
C TRP A 296 6.10 -32.64 15.12
N GLN A 297 5.46 -31.79 14.33
CA GLN A 297 4.30 -31.00 14.73
C GLN A 297 3.18 -31.18 13.71
N ALA A 298 1.97 -31.34 14.22
CA ALA A 298 0.79 -31.54 13.39
C ALA A 298 0.51 -30.31 12.51
N GLY A 299 0.36 -30.55 11.19
CA GLY A 299 0.03 -29.52 10.21
C GLY A 299 1.21 -28.68 9.72
N ARG A 300 2.46 -29.06 10.03
CA ARG A 300 3.65 -28.51 9.35
C ARG A 300 3.96 -29.31 8.08
N SER A 301 4.48 -28.62 7.07
CA SER A 301 5.02 -29.22 5.85
C SER A 301 6.52 -29.48 6.03
N TYR A 302 6.96 -30.68 5.66
CA TYR A 302 8.35 -31.14 5.79
C TYR A 302 8.95 -31.44 4.43
N SER A 303 10.28 -31.29 4.32
CA SER A 303 11.03 -31.64 3.13
C SER A 303 10.81 -33.11 2.74
N PRO A 304 10.56 -33.42 1.46
CA PRO A 304 10.45 -34.81 1.04
C PRO A 304 11.79 -35.53 1.23
N LEU A 305 11.73 -36.82 1.51
CA LEU A 305 12.92 -37.66 1.59
C LEU A 305 13.69 -37.64 0.25
N PRO A 306 15.04 -37.58 0.28
CA PRO A 306 15.85 -37.74 -0.92
C PRO A 306 15.49 -39.03 -1.64
N LYS A 307 15.57 -39.07 -2.98
CA LYS A 307 15.33 -40.31 -3.72
C LYS A 307 16.34 -41.39 -3.30
N ALA A 308 15.90 -42.65 -3.26
CA ALA A 308 16.81 -43.77 -3.04
C ALA A 308 17.90 -43.76 -4.12
N ARG A 309 19.16 -43.90 -3.70
CA ARG A 309 20.29 -44.07 -4.61
C ARG A 309 20.31 -45.47 -5.20
#